data_AF-A0A7S2VFR1-F1
#
_entry.id   AF-A0A7S2VFR1-F1
#
_cell.length_a   1.000
_cell.length_b   1.000
_cell.length_c   1.000
_cell.angle_alpha   90.00
_cell.angle_beta   90.00
_cell.angle_gamma   90.00
#
_symmetry.space_group_name_H-M   'P 1'
#
loop_
_entity.id
_entity.type
_entity.pdbx_description
1 polymer ?
#
loop_
_entity_poly.entity_id
_entity_poly.type
_entity_poly.pdbx_seq_one_letter_code
_entity_poly.pdbx_strand_id
1 'polypeptide(L)'
;ALAGATAPPTAVRAVAGVGSEQNAGEVELGFSTNVACMKRNCINPIFPGLDDLALLEGSILHCHRQRDVREHLQFCKGAVDYDTALPVTNASTPVPEAVRKQEMAAVTTYRYHLAAMDMDAWDHRRPEESDNECVRSVWTMICHTYFPRSELGCGSGEATSYLKPCRNVCESYVRACRVEC
;
A
#
# COMPACT_ATOMS: atom_id res chain seq x y z
N ALA A 1 24.30 48.33 -63.17
CA ALA A 1 25.77 48.25 -63.00
C ALA A 1 26.01 47.85 -61.54
N LEU A 2 26.30 46.58 -61.25
CA LEU A 2 27.60 45.89 -61.31
C LEU A 2 28.45 46.12 -60.05
N ALA A 3 28.88 44.98 -59.46
CA ALA A 3 30.02 44.75 -58.56
C ALA A 3 29.90 45.34 -57.14
N GLY A 4 30.08 44.58 -56.05
CA GLY A 4 31.34 43.91 -55.65
C GLY A 4 32.10 44.87 -54.72
N ALA A 5 32.68 44.52 -53.57
CA ALA A 5 33.13 43.23 -53.07
C ALA A 5 33.47 43.34 -51.56
N THR A 6 33.30 42.22 -50.86
CA THR A 6 34.23 41.54 -49.92
C THR A 6 34.92 42.28 -48.75
N ALA A 7 34.79 41.65 -47.57
CA ALA A 7 35.43 41.90 -46.28
C ALA A 7 36.97 41.71 -46.25
N PRO A 8 37.60 42.05 -45.10
CA PRO A 8 38.49 41.11 -44.43
C PRO A 8 38.06 40.84 -42.97
N PRO A 9 38.28 39.63 -42.43
CA PRO A 9 38.10 39.31 -41.01
C PRO A 9 39.45 39.16 -40.29
N THR A 10 39.60 39.65 -39.05
CA THR A 10 40.38 38.92 -38.03
C THR A 10 40.05 39.36 -36.60
N ALA A 11 39.38 38.43 -35.91
CA ALA A 11 39.44 38.04 -34.50
C ALA A 11 39.76 39.08 -33.39
N VAL A 12 38.76 39.31 -32.52
CA VAL A 12 38.99 39.53 -31.08
C VAL A 12 38.07 38.56 -30.30
N ARG A 13 38.70 37.84 -29.36
CA ARG A 13 38.12 36.84 -28.44
C ARG A 13 36.92 37.39 -27.67
N ALA A 14 35.82 36.64 -27.67
CA ALA A 14 34.74 36.80 -26.69
C ALA A 14 35.09 36.06 -25.39
N VAL A 15 35.07 36.81 -24.27
CA VAL A 15 35.03 36.28 -22.90
C VAL A 15 33.56 36.18 -22.52
N ALA A 16 33.17 35.03 -21.98
CA ALA A 16 31.80 34.72 -21.58
C ALA A 16 31.41 35.39 -20.25
N GLY A 17 30.11 35.68 -20.14
CA GLY A 17 29.41 36.10 -18.91
C GLY A 17 28.63 37.39 -19.15
N VAL A 18 27.35 37.55 -18.80
CA VAL A 18 26.35 36.73 -18.09
C VAL A 18 25.00 37.26 -18.58
N GLY A 19 24.07 36.39 -18.94
CA GLY A 19 22.65 36.69 -19.09
C GLY A 19 21.87 35.49 -18.59
N SER A 20 20.57 35.51 -18.38
CA SER A 20 19.52 36.53 -18.23
C SER A 20 18.30 35.72 -17.75
N GLU A 21 17.29 36.41 -17.27
CA GLU A 21 15.87 36.00 -17.33
C GLU A 21 15.40 34.77 -16.54
N GLN A 22 14.57 35.11 -15.54
CA GLN A 22 13.65 34.22 -14.87
C GLN A 22 12.62 33.70 -15.86
N ASN A 23 12.68 32.41 -16.18
CA ASN A 23 11.56 31.66 -16.74
C ASN A 23 10.99 30.75 -15.65
N ALA A 24 9.71 30.95 -15.34
CA ALA A 24 8.93 30.01 -14.54
C ALA A 24 8.83 28.70 -15.33
N GLY A 25 9.69 27.76 -14.95
CA GLY A 25 9.73 26.42 -15.53
C GLY A 25 8.44 25.68 -15.24
N GLU A 26 7.77 25.28 -16.31
CA GLU A 26 6.87 24.15 -16.39
C GLU A 26 7.41 23.01 -15.51
N VAL A 27 6.63 22.59 -14.50
CA VAL A 27 6.97 21.40 -13.70
C VAL A 27 6.74 20.21 -14.61
N GLU A 28 7.80 19.80 -15.30
CA GLU A 28 7.86 18.49 -15.95
C GLU A 28 7.56 17.46 -14.85
N LEU A 29 6.40 16.78 -14.96
CA LEU A 29 6.05 15.62 -14.14
C LEU A 29 6.96 14.44 -14.56
N GLY A 30 8.26 14.61 -14.35
CA GLY A 30 9.26 13.57 -14.49
C GLY A 30 9.18 12.62 -13.30
N PHE A 31 9.23 11.33 -13.56
CA PHE A 31 9.46 10.34 -12.50
C PHE A 31 10.74 10.70 -11.73
N SER A 32 10.68 10.58 -10.40
CA SER A 32 11.81 10.88 -9.51
C SER A 32 13.11 10.23 -10.01
N THR A 33 14.15 11.04 -10.18
CA THR A 33 15.53 10.59 -10.48
C THR A 33 16.33 10.29 -9.21
N ASN A 34 15.69 10.34 -8.04
CA ASN A 34 16.35 10.10 -6.77
C ASN A 34 16.69 8.61 -6.62
N VAL A 35 17.99 8.30 -6.73
CA VAL A 35 18.59 6.98 -6.46
C VAL A 35 18.46 6.52 -5.00
N ALA A 36 17.80 7.29 -4.14
CA ALA A 36 17.40 6.91 -2.79
C ALA A 36 16.22 5.90 -2.74
N CYS A 37 15.67 5.50 -3.89
CA CYS A 37 14.96 4.25 -3.98
C CYS A 37 15.94 3.07 -3.91
N MET A 38 16.20 2.51 -2.72
CA MET A 38 16.88 1.22 -2.66
C MET A 38 16.05 0.22 -3.46
N LYS A 39 16.72 -0.66 -4.23
CA LYS A 39 16.14 -1.65 -5.16
C LYS A 39 15.05 -2.57 -4.55
N ARG A 40 14.81 -2.48 -3.23
CA ARG A 40 13.86 -3.25 -2.41
C ARG A 40 12.91 -2.40 -1.52
N ASN A 41 13.10 -1.07 -1.48
CA ASN A 41 12.36 -0.18 -0.56
C ASN A 41 11.44 0.82 -1.28
N CYS A 42 11.46 0.85 -2.61
CA CYS A 42 10.44 1.53 -3.43
C CYS A 42 9.36 0.55 -3.89
N ILE A 43 8.90 -0.25 -2.93
CA ILE A 43 7.61 -0.90 -3.03
C ILE A 43 6.64 0.21 -2.71
N ASN A 44 5.78 0.58 -3.65
CA ASN A 44 4.67 1.45 -3.32
C ASN A 44 3.91 0.75 -2.18
N PRO A 45 3.93 1.27 -0.93
CA PRO A 45 3.68 0.51 0.31
C PRO A 45 2.28 -0.11 0.42
N ILE A 46 1.46 0.11 -0.59
CA ILE A 46 0.02 0.16 -0.50
C ILE A 46 -0.63 -1.00 -1.27
N PHE A 47 0.04 -1.65 -2.22
CA PHE A 47 -0.74 -2.15 -3.36
C PHE A 47 -1.44 -3.51 -3.23
N PRO A 48 -0.90 -4.59 -2.63
CA PRO A 48 -1.64 -5.86 -2.69
C PRO A 48 -2.95 -5.84 -1.89
N GLY A 49 -2.95 -5.23 -0.69
CA GLY A 49 -4.15 -5.15 0.15
C GLY A 49 -5.03 -3.96 -0.20
N LEU A 50 -4.46 -2.86 -0.70
CA LEU A 50 -5.23 -1.67 -1.04
C LEU A 50 -5.71 -1.63 -2.48
N ASP A 51 -5.27 -2.54 -3.35
CA ASP A 51 -5.94 -2.80 -4.64
C ASP A 51 -7.40 -3.21 -4.40
N ASP A 52 -7.63 -4.03 -3.39
CA ASP A 52 -8.97 -4.41 -2.95
C ASP A 52 -9.65 -3.32 -2.11
N LEU A 53 -8.97 -2.24 -1.72
CA LEU A 53 -9.54 -1.21 -0.85
C LEU A 53 -10.77 -0.56 -1.49
N ALA A 54 -10.70 -0.21 -2.77
CA ALA A 54 -11.84 0.39 -3.46
C ALA A 54 -13.06 -0.55 -3.49
N LEU A 55 -12.81 -1.86 -3.63
CA LEU A 55 -13.86 -2.88 -3.59
C LEU A 55 -14.42 -3.05 -2.16
N LEU A 56 -13.54 -3.07 -1.15
CA LEU A 56 -13.90 -3.21 0.26
C LEU A 56 -14.66 -1.97 0.78
N GLU A 57 -14.21 -0.76 0.42
CA GLU A 57 -14.88 0.52 0.71
C GLU A 57 -16.26 0.61 0.07
N GLY A 58 -16.41 0.06 -1.14
CA GLY A 58 -17.70 0.01 -1.84
C GLY A 58 -18.65 -1.08 -1.33
N SER A 59 -18.22 -1.94 -0.41
CA SER A 59 -19.01 -3.06 0.09
C SER A 59 -19.78 -2.73 1.36
N ILE A 60 -20.97 -3.33 1.51
CA ILE A 60 -21.72 -3.24 2.76
C ILE A 60 -21.19 -4.32 3.70
N LEU A 61 -20.60 -3.90 4.81
CA LEU A 61 -20.10 -4.80 5.85
C LEU A 61 -21.12 -4.94 6.97
N HIS A 62 -21.07 -6.05 7.69
CA HIS A 62 -21.84 -6.23 8.92
C HIS A 62 -20.90 -6.50 10.08
N CYS A 63 -21.25 -5.98 11.25
CA CYS A 63 -20.44 -6.15 12.45
C CYS A 63 -20.57 -7.56 13.00
N HIS A 64 -19.45 -8.11 13.47
CA HIS A 64 -19.39 -9.41 14.12
C HIS A 64 -18.51 -9.33 15.35
N ARG A 65 -18.91 -10.04 16.40
CA ARG A 65 -18.10 -10.12 17.62
C ARG A 65 -16.82 -10.90 17.33
N GLN A 66 -15.73 -10.47 17.95
CA GLN A 66 -14.42 -11.09 17.87
C GLN A 66 -14.51 -12.62 18.05
N ARG A 67 -15.24 -13.08 19.06
CA ARG A 67 -15.35 -14.51 19.39
C ARG A 67 -15.94 -15.36 18.26
N ASP A 68 -16.93 -14.82 17.53
CA ASP A 68 -17.67 -15.53 16.49
C ASP A 68 -16.83 -15.60 15.19
N VAL A 69 -15.91 -14.65 15.00
CA VAL A 69 -14.99 -14.62 13.86
C VAL A 69 -13.72 -15.42 14.14
N ARG A 70 -13.17 -15.27 15.35
CA ARG A 70 -11.89 -15.85 15.77
C ARG A 70 -11.87 -17.37 15.79
N GLU A 71 -13.03 -18.02 15.98
CA GLU A 71 -13.13 -19.48 15.90
C GLU A 71 -12.92 -20.01 14.47
N HIS A 72 -13.18 -19.17 13.46
CA HIS A 72 -13.03 -19.54 12.05
C HIS A 72 -11.70 -19.07 11.45
N LEU A 73 -11.02 -18.10 12.08
CA LEU A 73 -9.71 -17.62 11.65
C LEU A 73 -8.62 -18.68 11.87
N GLN A 74 -7.72 -18.79 10.89
CA GLN A 74 -6.49 -19.57 10.97
C GLN A 74 -5.28 -18.65 10.81
N PHE A 75 -5.06 -18.10 9.62
CA PHE A 75 -3.92 -17.25 9.25
C PHE A 75 -3.94 -15.89 9.94
N CYS A 76 -5.09 -15.22 10.05
CA CYS A 76 -5.20 -13.90 10.66
C CYS A 76 -5.54 -13.94 12.15
N LYS A 77 -5.66 -15.14 12.75
CA LYS A 77 -6.08 -15.34 14.15
C LYS A 77 -5.18 -14.60 15.15
N GLY A 78 -3.88 -14.52 14.89
CA GLY A 78 -2.94 -13.81 15.76
C GLY A 78 -3.01 -12.27 15.64
N ALA A 79 -3.45 -11.74 14.50
CA ALA A 79 -3.49 -10.30 14.21
C ALA A 79 -4.85 -9.65 14.50
N VAL A 80 -5.92 -10.46 14.51
CA VAL A 80 -7.31 -10.01 14.67
C VAL A 80 -7.82 -10.43 16.05
N ASP A 81 -7.83 -9.46 16.97
CA ASP A 81 -8.24 -9.62 18.36
C ASP A 81 -9.36 -8.64 18.76
N TYR A 82 -10.10 -8.12 17.80
CA TYR A 82 -11.17 -7.13 17.98
C TYR A 82 -12.45 -7.55 17.24
N ASP A 83 -13.54 -6.81 17.47
CA ASP A 83 -14.78 -6.97 16.71
C ASP A 83 -14.58 -6.49 15.26
N THR A 84 -14.95 -7.33 14.31
CA THR A 84 -14.63 -7.14 12.88
C THR A 84 -15.88 -6.93 12.04
N ALA A 85 -15.75 -6.13 11.00
CA ALA A 85 -16.75 -5.98 9.97
C ALA A 85 -16.47 -6.93 8.80
N LEU A 86 -17.44 -7.78 8.45
CA LEU A 86 -17.30 -8.74 7.34
C LEU A 86 -18.26 -8.39 6.20
N PRO A 87 -17.85 -8.56 4.93
CA PRO A 87 -18.75 -8.36 3.81
C PRO A 87 -19.72 -9.53 3.71
N VAL A 88 -21.00 -9.21 3.72
CA VAL A 88 -22.06 -10.16 3.42
C VAL A 88 -22.55 -9.86 2.02
N THR A 89 -22.34 -10.80 1.10
CA THR A 89 -22.83 -10.65 -0.28
C THR A 89 -24.35 -10.77 -0.34
N ASN A 90 -24.94 -11.53 0.59
CA ASN A 90 -26.37 -11.72 0.77
C ASN A 90 -26.68 -11.76 2.28
N ALA A 91 -27.91 -11.42 2.69
CA ALA A 91 -28.35 -11.47 4.10
C ALA A 91 -28.24 -12.85 4.79
N SER A 92 -27.76 -13.88 4.09
CA SER A 92 -27.66 -15.26 4.55
C SER A 92 -26.26 -15.87 4.43
N THR A 93 -25.23 -15.10 4.04
CA THR A 93 -23.86 -15.65 3.99
C THR A 93 -23.43 -16.06 5.40
N PRO A 94 -23.12 -17.35 5.66
CA PRO A 94 -22.69 -17.80 6.97
C PRO A 94 -21.35 -17.15 7.35
N VAL A 95 -21.19 -16.78 8.63
CA VAL A 95 -19.94 -16.20 9.16
C VAL A 95 -18.70 -17.03 8.78
N PRO A 96 -18.67 -18.38 8.94
CA PRO A 96 -17.50 -19.16 8.55
C PRO A 96 -17.13 -19.00 7.07
N GLU A 97 -18.11 -18.86 6.19
CA GLU A 97 -17.88 -18.67 4.76
C GLU A 97 -17.29 -17.29 4.46
N ALA A 98 -17.86 -16.24 5.07
CA ALA A 98 -17.36 -14.88 4.95
C ALA A 98 -15.91 -14.76 5.46
N VAL A 99 -15.63 -15.34 6.64
CA VAL A 99 -14.28 -15.38 7.23
C VAL A 99 -13.32 -16.12 6.32
N ARG A 100 -13.69 -17.31 5.83
CA ARG A 100 -12.83 -18.09 4.92
C ARG A 100 -12.50 -17.31 3.64
N LYS A 101 -13.48 -16.61 3.06
CA LYS A 101 -13.27 -15.83 1.82
C LYS A 101 -12.30 -14.67 2.07
N GLN A 102 -12.50 -13.91 3.15
CA GLN A 102 -11.61 -12.81 3.53
C GLN A 102 -10.20 -13.30 3.88
N GLU A 103 -10.09 -14.41 4.61
CA GLU A 103 -8.79 -14.96 4.99
C GLU A 103 -8.02 -15.51 3.79
N MET A 104 -8.71 -16.13 2.82
CA MET A 104 -8.06 -16.54 1.56
C MET A 104 -7.54 -15.34 0.76
N ALA A 105 -8.29 -14.24 0.72
CA ALA A 105 -7.82 -13.00 0.10
C ALA A 105 -6.59 -12.45 0.86
N ALA A 106 -6.64 -12.38 2.19
CA ALA A 106 -5.52 -11.98 3.02
C ALA A 106 -4.25 -12.83 2.80
N VAL A 107 -4.38 -14.16 2.75
CA VAL A 107 -3.24 -15.06 2.48
C VAL A 107 -2.67 -14.82 1.08
N THR A 108 -3.54 -14.68 0.09
CA THR A 108 -3.14 -14.44 -1.31
C THR A 108 -2.37 -13.14 -1.42
N THR A 109 -2.91 -12.09 -0.83
CA THR A 109 -2.32 -10.76 -0.78
C THR A 109 -1.00 -10.73 -0.02
N TYR A 110 -0.90 -11.45 1.10
CA TYR A 110 0.34 -11.62 1.85
C TYR A 110 1.44 -12.25 1.00
N ARG A 111 1.10 -13.32 0.27
CA ARG A 111 2.06 -13.99 -0.63
C ARG A 111 2.53 -13.07 -1.74
N TYR A 112 1.61 -12.36 -2.39
CA TYR A 112 1.98 -11.39 -3.44
C TYR A 112 2.81 -10.24 -2.89
N HIS A 113 2.49 -9.74 -1.68
CA HIS A 113 3.26 -8.69 -1.06
C HIS A 113 4.69 -9.13 -0.78
N LEU A 114 4.88 -10.29 -0.13
CA LEU A 114 6.23 -10.82 0.13
C LEU A 114 7.00 -11.07 -1.16
N ALA A 115 6.37 -11.63 -2.18
CA ALA A 115 7.01 -11.83 -3.48
C ALA A 115 7.47 -10.51 -4.11
N ALA A 116 6.67 -9.45 -3.99
CA ALA A 116 7.05 -8.10 -4.42
C ALA A 116 8.21 -7.51 -3.59
N MET A 117 8.42 -8.01 -2.37
CA MET A 117 9.58 -7.69 -1.53
C MET A 117 10.81 -8.56 -1.78
N ASP A 118 10.80 -9.42 -2.81
CA ASP A 118 11.86 -10.41 -3.05
C ASP A 118 12.01 -11.40 -1.87
N MET A 119 10.88 -11.71 -1.20
CA MET A 119 10.79 -12.66 -0.10
C MET A 119 9.88 -13.83 -0.48
N ASP A 120 10.30 -15.06 -0.18
CA ASP A 120 9.45 -16.23 -0.40
C ASP A 120 8.46 -16.40 0.75
N ALA A 121 7.16 -16.38 0.45
CA ALA A 121 6.13 -16.62 1.43
C ALA A 121 6.14 -18.05 2.01
N TRP A 122 6.79 -19.01 1.33
CA TRP A 122 7.00 -20.37 1.85
C TRP A 122 7.98 -20.40 3.02
N ASP A 123 8.92 -19.47 3.07
CA ASP A 123 9.84 -19.29 4.20
C ASP A 123 9.16 -18.59 5.39
N HIS A 124 8.06 -17.88 5.11
CA HIS A 124 7.31 -17.08 6.08
C HIS A 124 5.87 -17.57 6.27
N ARG A 125 5.68 -18.89 6.38
CA ARG A 125 4.35 -19.53 6.56
C ARG A 125 3.64 -19.19 7.87
N ARG A 126 4.42 -18.81 8.89
CA ARG A 126 3.94 -18.46 10.23
C ARG A 126 4.39 -17.05 10.58
N PRO A 127 3.81 -16.01 9.94
CA PRO A 127 4.23 -14.64 10.16
C PRO A 127 4.15 -14.23 11.63
N GLU A 128 3.22 -14.80 12.39
CA GLU A 128 3.06 -14.54 13.83
C GLU A 128 4.28 -14.96 14.67
N GLU A 129 5.09 -15.90 14.16
CA GLU A 129 6.32 -16.40 14.80
C GLU A 129 7.59 -15.83 14.14
N SER A 130 7.47 -14.96 13.13
CA SER A 130 8.62 -14.47 12.39
C SER A 130 9.47 -13.49 13.21
N ASP A 131 10.77 -13.71 13.19
CA ASP A 131 11.79 -12.79 13.71
C ASP A 131 11.94 -11.53 12.83
N ASN A 132 11.54 -11.59 11.56
CA ASN A 132 11.50 -10.47 10.65
C ASN A 132 10.30 -9.54 10.96
N GLU A 133 10.59 -8.37 11.51
CA GLU A 133 9.56 -7.38 11.88
C GLU A 133 8.77 -6.87 10.67
N CYS A 134 9.40 -6.79 9.49
CA CYS A 134 8.72 -6.39 8.27
C CYS A 134 7.66 -7.42 7.87
N VAL A 135 8.01 -8.71 7.88
CA VAL A 135 7.07 -9.81 7.60
C VAL A 135 5.88 -9.78 8.56
N ARG A 136 6.14 -9.61 9.86
CA ARG A 136 5.08 -9.45 10.88
C ARG A 136 4.19 -8.24 10.60
N SER A 137 4.77 -7.12 10.19
CA SER A 137 4.03 -5.89 9.94
C SER A 137 3.20 -5.96 8.66
N VAL A 138 3.72 -6.58 7.59
CA VAL A 138 2.99 -6.89 6.36
C VAL A 138 1.76 -7.74 6.66
N TRP A 139 1.95 -8.84 7.40
CA TRP A 139 0.87 -9.72 7.82
C TRP A 139 -0.19 -8.99 8.64
N THR A 140 0.23 -8.20 9.63
CA THR A 140 -0.69 -7.43 10.49
C THR A 140 -1.50 -6.45 9.67
N MET A 141 -0.85 -5.67 8.81
CA MET A 141 -1.51 -4.71 7.93
C MET A 141 -2.56 -5.40 7.04
N ILE A 142 -2.19 -6.49 6.37
CA ILE A 142 -3.09 -7.20 5.45
C ILE A 142 -4.29 -7.79 6.20
N CYS A 143 -4.07 -8.41 7.35
CA CYS A 143 -5.17 -8.93 8.16
C CYS A 143 -6.12 -7.81 8.61
N HIS A 144 -5.61 -6.62 8.95
CA HIS A 144 -6.45 -5.48 9.32
C HIS A 144 -7.18 -4.88 8.11
N THR A 145 -6.64 -5.04 6.90
CA THR A 145 -7.30 -4.60 5.67
C THR A 145 -8.51 -5.48 5.33
N TYR A 146 -8.40 -6.80 5.42
CA TYR A 146 -9.49 -7.75 5.09
C TYR A 146 -10.42 -8.04 6.28
N PHE A 147 -9.98 -7.76 7.50
CA PHE A 147 -10.80 -7.82 8.72
C PHE A 147 -10.82 -6.44 9.38
N PRO A 148 -11.45 -5.43 8.77
CA PRO A 148 -11.55 -4.11 9.35
C PRO A 148 -12.30 -4.16 10.69
N ARG A 149 -12.01 -3.19 11.56
CA ARG A 149 -12.74 -3.03 12.82
C ARG A 149 -14.21 -2.68 12.55
N SER A 150 -15.10 -3.21 13.38
CA SER A 150 -16.47 -2.70 13.47
C SER A 150 -16.49 -1.28 14.04
N GLU A 151 -17.46 -0.48 13.62
CA GLU A 151 -17.75 0.80 14.25
C GLU A 151 -18.07 0.64 15.74
N LEU A 152 -17.70 1.63 16.55
CA LEU A 152 -17.92 1.60 17.99
C LEU A 152 -19.42 1.56 18.30
N GLY A 153 -19.84 0.56 19.08
CA GLY A 153 -21.24 0.38 19.46
C GLY A 153 -22.10 -0.35 18.43
N CYS A 154 -21.54 -0.77 17.30
CA CYS A 154 -22.24 -1.54 16.29
C CYS A 154 -22.67 -2.91 16.81
N GLY A 155 -23.95 -3.24 16.66
CA GLY A 155 -24.50 -4.54 17.04
C GLY A 155 -24.08 -5.65 16.08
N SER A 156 -23.97 -6.90 16.56
CA SER A 156 -23.70 -8.03 15.66
C SER A 156 -24.81 -8.15 14.61
N GLY A 157 -24.43 -8.20 13.33
CA GLY A 157 -25.35 -8.20 12.19
C GLY A 157 -25.87 -6.82 11.76
N GLU A 158 -25.48 -5.75 12.43
CA GLU A 158 -25.76 -4.38 11.98
C GLU A 158 -24.81 -3.99 10.85
N ALA A 159 -25.32 -3.26 9.87
CA ALA A 159 -24.53 -2.77 8.76
C ALA A 159 -23.56 -1.67 9.24
N THR A 160 -22.33 -1.68 8.71
CA THR A 160 -21.28 -0.72 9.05
C THR A 160 -20.49 -0.36 7.80
N SER A 161 -19.86 0.81 7.82
CA SER A 161 -18.92 1.20 6.77
C SER A 161 -17.57 0.49 6.92
N TYR A 162 -16.80 0.46 5.83
CA TYR A 162 -15.43 -0.01 5.86
C TYR A 162 -14.54 0.98 6.62
N LEU A 163 -13.91 0.52 7.69
CA LEU A 163 -12.91 1.30 8.42
C LEU A 163 -11.51 0.89 7.97
N LYS A 164 -10.74 1.84 7.47
CA LYS A 164 -9.33 1.63 7.11
C LYS A 164 -8.52 1.16 8.32
N PRO A 165 -7.43 0.40 8.09
CA PRO A 165 -6.49 0.06 9.14
C PRO A 165 -6.06 1.30 9.92
N CYS A 166 -5.92 1.14 11.24
CA CYS A 166 -5.52 2.23 12.11
C CYS A 166 -4.13 2.77 11.72
N ARG A 167 -3.91 4.07 11.91
CA ARG A 167 -2.65 4.75 11.55
C ARG A 167 -1.41 4.03 12.08
N ASN A 168 -1.45 3.54 13.31
CA ASN A 168 -0.34 2.83 13.95
C ASN A 168 0.04 1.52 13.21
N VAL A 169 -0.90 0.85 12.55
CA VAL A 169 -0.64 -0.36 11.76
C VAL A 169 0.17 0.03 10.51
N CYS A 170 -0.27 1.06 9.80
CA CYS A 170 0.45 1.58 8.63
C CYS A 170 1.85 2.09 8.99
N GLU A 171 1.97 2.87 10.07
CA GLU A 171 3.27 3.40 10.52
C GLU A 171 4.23 2.29 10.97
N SER A 172 3.71 1.21 11.58
CA SER A 172 4.52 0.08 11.97
C SER A 172 5.07 -0.66 10.75
N TYR A 173 4.25 -0.85 9.71
CA TYR A 173 4.69 -1.39 8.44
C TYR A 173 5.75 -0.52 7.76
N VAL A 174 5.49 0.77 7.58
CA VAL A 174 6.45 1.72 6.96
C VAL A 174 7.80 1.69 7.67
N ARG A 175 7.77 1.70 9.01
CA ARG A 175 8.99 1.66 9.83
C ARG A 175 9.72 0.32 9.74
N ALA A 176 9.01 -0.80 9.88
CA ALA A 176 9.61 -2.13 9.93
C ALA A 176 10.17 -2.55 8.57
N CYS A 177 9.45 -2.23 7.49
CA CYS A 177 9.85 -2.53 6.12
C CYS A 177 10.73 -1.46 5.49
N ARG A 178 10.96 -0.33 6.18
CA ARG A 178 11.74 0.82 5.70
C ARG A 178 11.28 1.29 4.33
N VAL A 179 9.96 1.36 4.15
CA VAL A 179 9.37 1.90 2.92
C VAL A 179 9.52 3.41 2.97
N GLU A 180 10.05 3.99 1.89
CA GLU A 180 10.15 5.43 1.71
C GLU A 180 9.18 5.82 0.59
N CYS A 181 8.24 6.71 0.89
CA CYS A 181 7.23 7.23 -0.05
C CYS A 181 7.73 8.49 -0.75
#